data_AF-A0A9D3Y794-F1
#
_entry.id   AF-A0A9D3Y794-F1
#
_cell.length_a   1.000
_cell.length_b   1.000
_cell.length_c   1.000
_cell.angle_alpha   90.00
_cell.angle_beta   90.00
_cell.angle_gamma   90.00
#
_symmetry.space_group_name_H-M   'P 1'
#
loop_
_entity.id
_entity.type
_entity.pdbx_description
1 polymer ?
#
loop_
_entity_poly.entity_id
_entity_poly.type
_entity_poly.pdbx_seq_one_letter_code
_entity_poly.pdbx_strand_id
1 'polypeptide(L)'
;MQPKCTLVGQRGPRWDCRWHACLDMTDQIIEGGRIISYRISWLGFWSGWFVPGFNDLDGKFNISAATCAVPIKARSLRRWWSFFYDHHHKFIICKPN
;
A
#
# COMPACT_ATOMS: atom_id res chain seq x y z
N MET A 1 -23.52 9.60 7.23
CA MET A 1 -22.67 8.94 8.25
C MET A 1 -21.23 9.37 8.04
N GLN A 2 -20.50 9.74 9.08
CA GLN A 2 -19.09 10.13 8.98
C GLN A 2 -18.20 8.87 9.05
N PRO A 3 -17.19 8.73 8.17
CA PRO A 3 -16.29 7.59 8.22
C PRO A 3 -15.45 7.64 9.51
N LYS A 4 -15.19 6.47 10.12
CA LYS A 4 -14.30 6.36 11.27
C LYS A 4 -12.89 6.05 10.79
N CYS A 5 -11.93 6.88 11.18
CA CYS A 5 -10.53 6.71 10.84
C CYS A 5 -9.73 6.22 12.05
N THR A 6 -8.86 5.23 11.84
CA THR A 6 -8.04 4.64 12.90
C THR A 6 -6.60 4.44 12.44
N LEU A 7 -5.66 4.62 13.38
CA LEU A 7 -4.28 4.21 13.19
C LEU A 7 -4.20 2.69 13.34
N VAL A 8 -3.82 2.03 12.25
CA VAL A 8 -3.37 0.64 12.29
C VAL A 8 -1.89 0.65 12.64
N GLY A 9 -1.58 0.03 13.78
CA GLY A 9 -0.22 -0.10 14.30
C GLY A 9 0.71 -0.90 13.38
N GLN A 10 1.90 -1.24 13.89
CA GLN A 10 2.90 -1.96 13.10
C GLN A 10 2.34 -3.29 12.62
N ARG A 11 2.35 -3.51 11.30
CA ARG A 11 2.12 -4.79 10.66
C ARG A 11 3.40 -5.29 10.01
N GLY A 12 3.60 -6.60 10.04
CA GLY A 12 4.64 -7.27 9.26
C GLY A 12 4.33 -7.30 7.77
N PRO A 13 5.23 -7.86 6.96
CA PRO A 13 4.99 -8.11 5.54
C PRO A 13 3.67 -8.86 5.31
N ARG A 14 2.92 -8.47 4.28
CA ARG A 14 1.62 -9.08 3.96
C ARG A 14 1.73 -10.32 3.11
N TRP A 15 2.79 -10.45 2.31
CA TRP A 15 2.97 -11.50 1.32
C TRP A 15 1.80 -11.66 0.33
N ASP A 16 0.95 -10.63 0.22
CA ASP A 16 -0.19 -10.60 -0.68
C ASP A 16 0.18 -9.82 -1.95
N CYS A 17 0.27 -10.55 -3.07
CA CYS A 17 0.66 -10.02 -4.37
C CYS A 17 -0.20 -8.84 -4.85
N ARG A 18 -1.40 -8.64 -4.30
CA ARG A 18 -2.24 -7.47 -4.62
C ARG A 18 -1.64 -6.15 -4.13
N TRP A 19 -0.82 -6.18 -3.07
CA TRP A 19 0.03 -5.03 -2.70
C TRP A 19 1.11 -4.80 -3.72
N HIS A 20 1.85 -5.85 -4.07
CA HIS A 20 2.94 -5.77 -5.06
C HIS A 20 2.45 -5.25 -6.42
N ALA A 21 1.29 -5.71 -6.87
CA ALA A 21 0.64 -5.28 -8.11
C ALA A 21 0.20 -3.81 -8.10
N CYS A 22 0.02 -3.23 -6.91
CA CYS A 22 -0.27 -1.81 -6.71
C CYS A 22 -1.47 -1.32 -7.56
N LEU A 23 -2.62 -1.96 -7.38
CA LEU A 23 -3.87 -1.54 -8.03
C LEU A 23 -4.42 -0.28 -7.35
N ASP A 24 -5.17 0.53 -8.09
CA ASP A 24 -5.70 1.81 -7.57
C ASP A 24 -6.62 1.66 -6.35
N MET A 25 -7.23 0.47 -6.15
CA MET A 25 -8.17 0.15 -5.07
C MET A 25 -7.64 -0.94 -4.11
N THR A 26 -6.32 -1.19 -4.09
CA THR A 26 -5.75 -2.28 -3.27
C THR A 26 -6.16 -2.19 -1.79
N ASP A 27 -6.16 -1.00 -1.20
CA ASP A 27 -6.57 -0.76 0.18
C ASP A 27 -8.06 -1.09 0.43
N GLN A 28 -8.93 -0.68 -0.49
CA GLN A 28 -10.36 -0.95 -0.39
C GLN A 28 -10.65 -2.45 -0.50
N ILE A 29 -9.94 -3.15 -1.39
CA ILE A 29 -10.10 -4.59 -1.61
C ILE A 29 -9.57 -5.41 -0.43
N ILE A 30 -8.40 -5.04 0.12
CA ILE A 30 -7.72 -5.86 1.13
C ILE A 30 -8.11 -5.45 2.55
N GLU A 31 -8.19 -4.16 2.83
CA GLU A 31 -8.42 -3.63 4.17
C GLU A 31 -9.88 -3.20 4.38
N GLY A 32 -10.71 -3.14 3.33
CA GLY A 32 -12.13 -2.77 3.43
C GLY A 32 -12.34 -1.29 3.75
N GLY A 33 -11.39 -0.43 3.36
CA GLY A 33 -11.45 1.02 3.60
C GLY A 33 -10.40 1.77 2.82
N ARG A 34 -10.38 3.09 2.96
CA ARG A 34 -9.41 3.95 2.28
C ARG A 34 -8.25 4.28 3.21
N ILE A 35 -7.04 3.87 2.84
CA ILE A 35 -5.83 4.33 3.51
C ILE A 35 -5.63 5.81 3.15
N ILE A 36 -5.53 6.67 4.16
CA ILE A 36 -5.34 8.11 3.96
C ILE A 36 -3.88 8.53 4.13
N SER A 37 -3.10 7.74 4.88
CA SER A 37 -1.67 7.93 5.02
C SER A 37 -1.00 6.66 5.51
N TYR A 38 0.25 6.43 5.12
CA TYR A 38 1.02 5.27 5.54
C TYR A 38 2.51 5.56 5.63
N ARG A 39 3.25 4.69 6.32
CA ARG A 39 4.71 4.70 6.33
C ARG A 39 5.26 3.28 6.37
N ILE A 40 6.48 3.11 5.90
CA ILE A 40 7.14 1.82 5.69
C ILE A 40 8.43 1.79 6.49
N SER A 41 8.78 0.64 7.03
CA SER A 41 10.07 0.43 7.68
C SER A 41 11.06 -0.19 6.70
N TRP A 42 12.17 0.50 6.47
CA TRP A 42 13.29 0.12 5.62
C TRP A 42 14.49 -0.25 6.49
N LEU A 43 14.88 -1.52 6.53
CA LEU A 43 16.06 -1.97 7.27
C LEU A 43 16.12 -1.45 8.74
N GLY A 44 14.97 -1.32 9.39
CA GLY A 44 14.84 -0.80 10.76
C GLY A 44 14.51 0.69 10.89
N PHE A 45 14.55 1.46 9.80
CA PHE A 45 14.20 2.88 9.79
C PHE A 45 12.83 3.12 9.18
N TRP A 46 11.98 3.85 9.89
CA TRP A 46 10.68 4.26 9.35
C TRP A 46 10.84 5.44 8.37
N SER A 47 10.20 5.33 7.21
CA SER A 47 10.01 6.47 6.32
C SER A 47 9.17 7.57 6.98
N GLY A 48 9.17 8.75 6.36
CA GLY A 48 8.10 9.71 6.56
C GLY A 48 6.73 9.15 6.17
N TRP A 49 5.69 9.93 6.41
CA TRP A 49 4.34 9.59 6.00
C TRP A 49 4.13 9.88 4.51
N PHE A 50 3.64 8.87 3.81
CA PHE A 50 3.13 8.93 2.46
C PHE A 50 1.62 9.14 2.47
N VAL A 51 1.11 9.91 1.52
CA VAL A 51 -0.30 10.20 1.30
C VAL A 51 -0.65 9.78 -0.13
N PRO A 52 -1.57 8.81 -0.30
CA PRO A 52 -2.02 8.34 -1.61
C PRO A 52 -2.36 9.46 -2.58
N GLY A 53 -1.66 9.50 -3.71
CA GLY A 53 -1.84 10.47 -4.79
C GLY A 53 -1.12 11.81 -4.59
N PHE A 54 -0.38 11.99 -3.50
CA PHE A 54 0.35 13.25 -3.23
C PHE A 54 1.87 13.06 -3.28
N ASN A 55 2.42 12.21 -2.42
CA ASN A 55 3.88 11.99 -2.31
C ASN A 55 4.24 10.50 -2.31
N ASP A 56 3.36 9.65 -2.84
CA ASP A 56 3.43 8.21 -2.60
C ASP A 56 3.83 7.36 -3.81
N LEU A 57 4.40 7.97 -4.85
CA LEU A 57 4.95 7.24 -6.00
C LEU A 57 6.41 6.81 -5.72
N ASP A 58 6.75 5.57 -6.04
CA ASP A 58 8.08 5.00 -5.76
C ASP A 58 9.10 5.16 -6.92
N GLY A 59 8.67 5.78 -8.02
CA GLY A 59 9.50 6.00 -9.21
C GLY A 59 9.80 4.74 -10.02
N LYS A 60 9.21 3.60 -9.69
CA LYS A 60 9.35 2.35 -10.44
C LYS A 60 8.08 2.08 -11.26
N PHE A 61 8.28 1.48 -12.42
CA PHE A 61 7.18 0.96 -13.22
C PHE A 61 6.89 -0.49 -12.84
N ASN A 62 5.62 -0.85 -12.84
CA ASN A 62 5.20 -2.24 -12.82
C ASN A 62 5.65 -2.92 -14.13
N ILE A 63 6.75 -3.66 -14.06
CA ILE A 63 7.20 -4.55 -15.13
C ILE A 63 6.43 -5.86 -14.92
N SER A 64 5.82 -6.41 -15.99
CA SER A 64 5.07 -7.67 -15.97
C SER A 64 5.74 -8.68 -15.02
N ALA A 65 5.13 -8.96 -13.86
CA ALA A 65 5.82 -9.72 -12.82
C ALA A 65 5.72 -11.21 -13.14
N ALA A 66 6.87 -11.82 -13.45
CA ALA A 66 7.00 -13.27 -13.45
C ALA A 66 6.77 -13.87 -12.04
N THR A 67 6.79 -13.06 -10.98
CA THR A 67 6.73 -13.48 -9.56
C THR A 67 5.34 -13.62 -8.98
N CYS A 68 4.32 -12.97 -9.54
CA CYS A 68 2.96 -12.98 -8.98
C CYS A 68 1.94 -13.22 -10.11
N ALA A 69 1.18 -14.32 -10.02
CA ALA A 69 0.11 -14.67 -10.97
C ALA A 69 -1.16 -13.81 -10.78
N VAL A 70 -0.99 -12.51 -10.51
CA VAL A 70 -2.09 -11.54 -10.44
C VAL A 70 -2.02 -10.61 -11.65
N PRO A 71 -3.15 -10.11 -12.16
CA PRO A 71 -3.14 -9.11 -13.22
C PRO A 71 -2.37 -7.86 -12.77
N ILE A 72 -1.28 -7.56 -13.47
CA ILE A 72 -0.50 -6.34 -13.26
C ILE A 72 -0.64 -5.49 -14.51
N LYS A 73 -1.00 -4.22 -14.32
CA LYS A 73 -0.98 -3.23 -15.39
C LYS A 73 0.47 -2.93 -15.74
N ALA A 74 0.97 -3.55 -16.80
CA ALA A 74 2.34 -3.33 -17.26
C ALA A 74 2.57 -1.84 -17.57
N ARG A 75 3.78 -1.35 -17.26
CA ARG A 75 4.19 0.05 -17.43
C ARG A 75 3.32 1.06 -16.68
N SER A 76 2.61 0.65 -15.63
CA SER A 76 1.93 1.58 -14.73
C SER A 76 2.89 2.10 -13.67
N LEU A 77 2.65 3.33 -13.20
CA LEU A 77 3.29 3.85 -12.01
C LEU A 77 2.90 3.01 -10.79
N ARG A 78 3.83 2.89 -9.85
CA ARG A 78 3.66 2.17 -8.59
C ARG A 78 3.74 3.12 -7.41
N ARG A 79 2.93 2.84 -6.39
CA ARG A 79 2.93 3.55 -5.12
C ARG A 79 3.81 2.82 -4.11
N TRP A 80 4.38 3.55 -3.16
CA TRP A 80 5.21 3.01 -2.08
C TRP A 80 4.51 1.91 -1.27
N TRP A 81 3.18 1.90 -1.17
CA TRP A 81 2.46 0.82 -0.48
C TRP A 81 2.65 -0.56 -1.12
N SER A 82 3.27 -0.67 -2.31
CA SER A 82 3.60 -1.96 -2.92
C SER A 82 4.54 -2.77 -2.05
N PHE A 83 5.35 -2.08 -1.25
CA PHE A 83 6.26 -2.68 -0.29
C PHE A 83 5.55 -3.18 0.97
N PHE A 84 4.23 -3.02 1.11
CA PHE A 84 3.49 -3.75 2.16
C PHE A 84 3.56 -5.26 1.94
N TYR A 85 3.86 -5.70 0.71
CA TYR A 85 4.13 -7.09 0.39
C TYR A 85 5.25 -7.69 1.25
N ASP A 86 6.39 -7.01 1.34
CA ASP A 86 7.65 -7.53 1.89
C ASP A 86 8.24 -6.70 3.04
N HIS A 87 7.65 -5.54 3.39
CA HIS A 87 8.13 -4.67 4.46
C HIS A 87 7.11 -4.48 5.58
N HIS A 88 7.63 -4.15 6.76
CA HIS A 88 6.80 -3.68 7.87
C HIS A 88 6.21 -2.31 7.55
N HIS A 89 4.96 -2.10 7.95
CA HIS A 89 4.22 -0.89 7.62
C HIS A 89 3.27 -0.46 8.74
N LYS A 90 2.85 0.81 8.71
CA LYS A 90 1.81 1.41 9.55
C LYS A 90 0.95 2.31 8.67
N PHE A 91 -0.34 2.43 8.96
CA PHE A 91 -1.23 3.26 8.15
C PHE A 91 -2.43 3.76 8.94
N ILE A 92 -3.01 4.86 8.47
CA ILE A 92 -4.29 5.37 8.92
C ILE A 92 -5.33 5.01 7.86
N ILE A 93 -6.40 4.35 8.27
CA ILE A 93 -7.48 3.92 7.37
C ILE A 93 -8.82 4.49 7.83
N CYS A 94 -9.63 4.95 6.89
CA CYS A 94 -11.00 5.37 7.11
C CYS A 94 -11.96 4.33 6.52
N LYS A 95 -12.91 3.85 7.32
CA LYS A 95 -13.93 2.90 6.90
C LYS A 95 -15.33 3.53 7.00
N PRO A 96 -16.26 3.20 6.08
CA PRO A 96 -17.66 3.50 6.30
C PRO A 96 -18.12 2.76 7.57
N ASN A 97 -18.85 3.46 8.44
CA ASN A 97 -19.53 2.86 9.59
C ASN A 97 -20.80 2.15 9.14
#